data_AF-A0A3B1AEY0-F1
#
_entry.id   AF-A0A3B1AEY0-F1
#
_cell.length_a   1.000
_cell.length_b   1.000
_cell.length_c   1.000
_cell.angle_alpha   90.00
_cell.angle_beta   90.00
_cell.angle_gamma   90.00
#
_symmetry.space_group_name_H-M   'P 1'
#
loop_
_entity.id
_entity.type
_entity.pdbx_description
1 polymer ?
#
loop_
_entity_poly.entity_id
_entity_poly.type
_entity_poly.pdbx_seq_one_letter_code
_entity_poly.pdbx_strand_id
1 'polypeptide(L)' 'MLDFHKQIPGGHFETFYFLAHNDQSIAKWHMKNATNDVIGDGISYCQYTNTGKLKSMIGFFETP' A
#
# COMPACT_ATOMS: atom_id res chain seq x y z
N MET A 1 -5.43 1.68 10.97
CA MET A 1 -6.20 0.94 9.96
C MET A 1 -7.70 0.80 10.30
N LEU A 2 -8.14 0.97 11.56
CA LEU A 2 -9.57 0.83 11.94
C LEU A 2 -10.49 1.91 11.34
N ASP A 3 -9.97 3.11 11.06
CA ASP A 3 -10.80 4.23 10.59
C ASP A 3 -10.92 4.30 9.06
N PHE A 4 -10.01 3.68 8.30
CA PHE A 4 -10.05 3.72 6.84
C PHE A 4 -11.34 3.08 6.31
N HIS A 5 -11.63 1.85 6.72
CA HIS A 5 -12.83 1.13 6.28
C HIS A 5 -14.14 1.75 6.80
N LYS A 6 -14.07 2.61 7.83
CA LYS A 6 -15.23 3.39 8.29
C LYS A 6 -15.45 4.63 7.44
N GLN A 7 -14.37 5.28 6.99
CA GLN A 7 -14.42 6.46 6.13
C GLN A 7 -14.76 6.10 4.69
N ILE A 8 -14.26 4.97 4.21
CA ILE A 8 -14.48 4.46 2.85
C ILE A 8 -14.98 3.02 2.95
N PRO A 9 -16.29 2.80 3.18
CA PRO A 9 -16.88 1.47 3.16
C PRO A 9 -16.63 0.76 1.82
N GLY A 10 -16.15 -0.49 1.88
CA GLY A 10 -15.73 -1.23 0.69
C GLY A 10 -14.42 -0.73 0.04
N GLY A 11 -13.74 0.23 0.68
CA GLY A 11 -12.43 0.69 0.28
C GLY A 11 -11.40 -0.43 0.35
N HIS A 12 -10.57 -0.54 -0.68
CA HIS A 12 -9.52 -1.54 -0.77
C HIS A 12 -8.31 -1.02 -1.55
N PHE A 13 -7.22 -1.79 -1.50
CA PHE A 13 -5.98 -1.47 -2.20
C PHE A 13 -5.71 -2.52 -3.26
N GLU A 14 -5.45 -2.08 -4.49
CA GLU A 14 -5.03 -2.94 -5.60
C GLU A 14 -3.55 -2.66 -5.91
N THR A 15 -2.69 -3.64 -5.65
CA THR A 15 -1.27 -3.55 -6.03
C THR A 15 -1.10 -3.91 -7.49
N PHE A 16 -0.58 -2.98 -8.30
CA PHE A 16 -0.35 -3.18 -9.73
C PHE A 16 1.14 -3.29 -10.08
N TYR A 17 2.03 -2.99 -9.14
CA TYR A 17 3.47 -3.08 -9.33
C TYR A 17 4.16 -3.52 -8.05
N PHE A 18 5.08 -4.48 -8.17
CA PHE A 18 5.87 -4.96 -7.05
C PHE A 18 7.31 -5.26 -7.48
N LEU A 19 8.28 -4.70 -6.78
CA LEU A 19 9.70 -5.06 -6.88
C LEU A 19 10.19 -5.50 -5.52
N ALA A 20 11.07 -6.50 -5.50
CA ALA A 20 11.81 -6.89 -4.31
C ALA A 20 13.29 -7.02 -4.63
N HIS A 21 14.13 -6.60 -3.69
CA HIS A 21 15.58 -6.82 -3.73
C HIS A 21 16.09 -7.01 -2.31
N ASN A 22 16.70 -8.16 -2.03
CA ASN A 22 17.08 -8.59 -0.69
C ASN A 22 15.89 -8.48 0.30
N ASP A 23 16.13 -7.94 1.49
CA ASP A 23 15.11 -7.75 2.54
C ASP A 23 14.31 -6.45 2.35
N GLN A 24 14.06 -6.03 1.11
CA GLN A 24 13.38 -4.77 0.79
C GLN A 24 12.43 -4.94 -0.40
N SER A 25 11.33 -4.17 -0.40
CA SER A 25 10.40 -4.12 -1.53
C SER A 25 9.82 -2.74 -1.78
N ILE A 26 9.36 -2.54 -3.02
CA ILE A 26 8.57 -1.40 -3.45
C ILE A 26 7.26 -1.95 -4.01
N ALA A 27 6.13 -1.51 -3.47
CA ALA A 27 4.80 -1.78 -4.01
C ALA A 27 4.16 -0.46 -4.47
N LYS A 28 3.55 -0.44 -5.65
CA LYS A 28 2.66 0.66 -6.07
C LYS A 28 1.24 0.14 -6.13
N TRP A 29 0.31 0.96 -5.67
CA TRP A 29 -1.08 0.56 -5.51
C TRP A 29 -2.05 1.70 -5.82
N HIS A 30 -3.25 1.30 -6.23
CA HIS A 30 -4.42 2.16 -6.27
C HIS A 30 -5.26 1.91 -5.02
N MET A 31 -5.70 2.98 -4.37
CA MET A 31 -6.80 2.94 -3.41
C MET A 31 -8.10 3.07 -4.20
N LYS A 32 -8.98 2.07 -4.06
CA LYS A 32 -10.26 2.02 -4.74
C LYS A 32 -11.42 2.04 -3.76
N ASN A 33 -12.55 2.61 -4.16
CA ASN A 33 -13.80 2.55 -3.41
C ASN A 33 -14.58 1.25 -3.72
N ALA A 34 -15.79 1.11 -3.18
CA ALA A 34 -16.66 -0.05 -3.41
C ALA A 34 -17.11 -0.22 -4.88
N THR A 35 -17.08 0.84 -5.69
CA THR A 35 -17.43 0.81 -7.12
C THR A 35 -16.22 0.61 -8.03
N ASN A 36 -15.03 0.38 -7.47
CA ASN A 36 -13.73 0.26 -8.14
C ASN A 36 -13.18 1.55 -8.75
N ASP A 37 -13.73 2.72 -8.41
CA ASP A 37 -13.12 3.99 -8.81
C ASP A 37 -11.84 4.21 -8.03
N VAL A 38 -10.80 4.68 -8.70
CA VAL A 38 -9.53 5.08 -8.07
C VAL A 38 -9.75 6.41 -7.33
N ILE A 39 -9.52 6.38 -6.03
CA ILE A 39 -9.69 7.54 -5.13
C ILE A 39 -8.36 7.99 -4.51
N GLY A 40 -7.26 7.31 -4.85
CA GLY A 40 -5.92 7.69 -4.44
C GLY A 40 -4.88 6.71 -4.96
N ASP A 41 -3.65 7.16 -5.00
CA ASP A 41 -2.48 6.40 -5.42
C ASP A 41 -1.42 6.44 -4.33
N GLY A 42 -0.56 5.42 -4.30
CA GLY A 42 0.56 5.44 -3.38
C GLY A 42 1.62 4.41 -3.65
N ILE A 43 2.72 4.60 -2.95
CA ILE A 43 3.90 3.73 -3.00
C ILE A 43 4.24 3.31 -1.59
N SER A 44 4.47 2.03 -1.37
CA SER A 44 4.99 1.50 -0.11
C SER A 44 6.41 1.01 -0.30
N TYR A 45 7.33 1.50 0.51
CA TYR A 45 8.66 0.92 0.67
C TYR A 45 8.69 0.08 1.95
N CYS A 46 8.95 -1.21 1.81
CA CYS A 46 8.97 -2.15 2.91
C CYS A 46 10.38 -2.67 3.17
N GLN A 47 10.70 -2.92 4.43
CA GLN A 47 11.88 -3.67 4.83
C GLN A 47 11.46 -4.88 5.64
N TYR A 48 12.19 -5.98 5.50
CA TYR A 48 11.92 -7.25 6.15
C TYR A 48 13.07 -7.65 7.06
N THR A 49 12.80 -8.54 8.01
CA THR A 49 13.83 -9.24 8.76
C THR A 49 14.44 -10.34 7.89
N ASN A 50 15.60 -10.86 8.27
CA ASN A 50 16.22 -12.03 7.66
C ASN A 50 15.36 -13.32 7.74
N THR A 51 14.28 -13.30 8.52
CA THR A 51 13.27 -14.35 8.61
C THR A 51 12.03 -14.07 7.75
N GLY A 52 12.07 -13.04 6.90
CA GLY A 52 11.00 -12.66 5.98
C GLY A 52 9.82 -11.92 6.62
N LYS A 53 9.91 -11.52 7.90
CA LYS A 53 8.84 -10.77 8.57
C LYS A 53 8.95 -9.29 8.26
N LEU A 54 7.83 -8.59 8.13
CA LEU A 54 7.84 -7.13 7.93
C LEU A 54 8.49 -6.44 9.14
N LYS A 55 9.55 -5.68 8.89
CA LYS A 55 10.28 -4.88 9.89
C LYS A 55 9.79 -3.43 9.88
N SER A 56 9.62 -2.83 8.71
CA SER A 56 9.12 -1.47 8.54
C SER A 56 8.38 -1.33 7.21
N MET A 57 7.48 -0.35 7.14
CA MET A 57 6.75 0.02 5.93
C MET A 57 6.58 1.54 5.95
N ILE A 58 7.04 2.22 4.90
CA ILE A 58 6.89 3.67 4.70
C ILE A 58 6.02 3.88 3.47
N GLY A 59 4.92 4.62 3.65
CA GLY A 59 4.02 5.00 2.57
C GLY A 59 4.37 6.39 2.02
N PHE A 60 4.32 6.54 0.70
CA PHE A 60 4.47 7.79 -0.03
C PHE A 60 3.21 8.05 -0.83
N PHE A 61 2.83 9.32 -0.89
CA PHE A 61 1.67 9.83 -1.60
C PHE A 61 2.13 11.03 -2.42
N GLU A 62 1.49 11.30 -3.56
CA GLU A 62 1.76 12.53 -4.29
C GLU A 62 1.34 13.75 -3.46
N THR A 63 2.09 14.83 -3.59
CA THR A 63 1.78 16.09 -2.90
C THR A 63 0.60 16.78 -3.59
N PRO A 64 -0.28 17.47 -2.84
CA PRO A 64 -1.37 18.27 -3.42
C PRO A 64 -0.90 19.35 -4.39
#